data_AF-A0A0Q9XGH8-F1
#
_entry.id   AF-A0A0Q9XGH8-F1
#
_cell.length_a   1.000
_cell.length_b   1.000
_cell.length_c   1.000
_cell.angle_alpha   90.00
_cell.angle_beta   90.00
_cell.angle_gamma   90.00
#
_symmetry.space_group_name_H-M   'P 1'
#
loop_
_entity.id
_entity.type
_entity.pdbx_description
1 polymer ?
#
loop_
_entity_poly.entity_id
_entity_poly.type
_entity_poly.pdbx_seq_one_letter_code
_entity_poly.pdbx_strand_id
1 'polypeptide(L)'
;MRAFIESNFKLLDIDNDGIVGIKEYRYNCITRVAIDDVAPIDKAFETLLNDDDKKRGGLSLDRYKERYGQFLGNTADNHSAVNLFGPL
;
A
#
# COMPACT_ATOMS: atom_id res chain seq x y z
N MET A 1 -11.93 14.37 0.59
CA MET A 1 -10.59 13.73 0.58
C MET A 1 -10.50 12.55 1.56
N ARG A 2 -10.82 12.72 2.86
CA ARG A 2 -10.83 11.58 3.83
C ARG A 2 -11.73 10.40 3.41
N ALA A 3 -12.98 10.67 3.04
CA ALA A 3 -13.91 9.62 2.61
C ALA A 3 -13.43 8.85 1.37
N PHE A 4 -12.65 9.48 0.48
CA PHE A 4 -12.10 8.84 -0.70
C PHE A 4 -10.98 7.85 -0.34
N ILE A 5 -10.05 8.27 0.51
CA ILE A 5 -8.94 7.42 0.98
C ILE A 5 -9.49 6.22 1.75
N GLU A 6 -10.50 6.44 2.61
CA GLU A 6 -11.17 5.37 3.34
C GLU A 6 -11.91 4.39 2.42
N SER A 7 -12.55 4.89 1.37
CA SER A 7 -13.19 4.03 0.37
C SER A 7 -12.16 3.22 -0.41
N ASN A 8 -11.00 3.80 -0.73
CA ASN A 8 -9.92 3.08 -1.40
C ASN A 8 -9.32 1.99 -0.51
N PHE A 9 -9.11 2.29 0.77
CA PHE A 9 -8.65 1.31 1.75
C PHE A 9 -9.62 0.13 1.85
N LYS A 10 -10.94 0.39 1.95
CA LYS A 10 -11.96 -0.67 2.00
C LYS A 10 -12.04 -1.53 0.73
N LEU A 11 -11.58 -1.01 -0.41
CA LEU A 11 -11.49 -1.80 -1.64
C LEU A 11 -10.24 -2.69 -1.66
N LEU A 12 -9.20 -2.33 -0.91
CA LEU A 12 -7.96 -3.10 -0.75
C LEU A 12 -8.11 -4.17 0.32
N ASP A 13 -8.73 -3.83 1.44
CA ASP A 13 -9.05 -4.70 2.59
C ASP A 13 -10.22 -5.64 2.23
N ILE A 14 -9.89 -6.72 1.51
CA ILE A 14 -10.82 -7.67 0.91
C ILE A 14 -11.41 -8.59 1.97
N ASP A 15 -10.62 -8.98 2.98
CA ASP A 15 -11.10 -9.83 4.07
C ASP A 15 -11.69 -9.03 5.26
N ASN A 16 -11.61 -7.70 5.21
CA ASN A 16 -12.24 -6.76 6.14
C ASN A 16 -11.72 -6.94 7.58
N ASP A 17 -10.42 -7.23 7.73
CA ASP A 17 -9.73 -7.31 9.00
C ASP A 17 -9.18 -5.95 9.49
N GLY A 18 -9.28 -4.91 8.64
CA GLY A 18 -8.81 -3.56 8.92
C GLY A 18 -7.32 -3.35 8.67
N ILE A 19 -6.65 -4.29 8.00
CA ILE A 19 -5.21 -4.29 7.71
C ILE A 19 -4.99 -4.70 6.25
N VAL A 20 -4.45 -3.79 5.43
CA VAL A 20 -4.03 -4.15 4.08
C VAL A 20 -2.73 -4.95 4.14
N GLY A 21 -2.84 -6.26 3.91
CA GLY A 21 -1.73 -7.20 3.91
C GLY A 21 -1.06 -7.37 2.55
N ILE A 22 0.03 -8.15 2.51
CA ILE A 22 0.82 -8.36 1.27
C ILE A 22 0.00 -9.02 0.16
N LYS A 23 -0.92 -9.93 0.50
CA LYS A 23 -1.75 -10.64 -0.50
C LYS A 23 -2.73 -9.69 -1.19
N GLU A 24 -3.32 -8.78 -0.44
CA GLU A 24 -4.27 -7.79 -0.94
C GLU A 24 -3.59 -6.71 -1.77
N TYR A 25 -2.44 -6.25 -1.30
CA TYR A 25 -1.59 -5.34 -2.06
C TYR A 25 -1.16 -5.97 -3.39
N ARG A 26 -0.72 -7.24 -3.39
CA ARG A 26 -0.43 -8.00 -4.63
C ARG A 26 -1.62 -8.06 -5.56
N TYR A 27 -2.77 -8.48 -5.05
CA TYR A 27 -4.00 -8.60 -5.84
C TYR A 27 -4.37 -7.26 -6.49
N ASN A 28 -4.23 -6.16 -5.76
CA ASN A 28 -4.48 -4.83 -6.31
C ASN A 28 -3.47 -4.45 -7.42
N CYS A 29 -2.20 -4.78 -7.26
CA CYS A 29 -1.17 -4.45 -8.24
C CYS A 29 -1.34 -5.26 -9.54
N ILE A 30 -1.54 -6.58 -9.45
CA ILE A 30 -1.65 -7.46 -10.62
C ILE A 30 -2.92 -7.21 -11.45
N THR A 31 -3.96 -6.60 -10.86
CA THR A 31 -5.17 -6.21 -11.60
C THR A 31 -5.00 -4.93 -12.41
N ARG A 32 -3.92 -4.18 -12.19
CA ARG A 32 -3.65 -2.88 -12.81
C ARG A 32 -2.40 -2.85 -13.66
N VAL A 33 -1.46 -3.76 -13.40
CA VAL A 33 -0.15 -3.82 -14.05
C VAL A 33 0.10 -5.25 -14.51
N ALA A 34 0.55 -5.43 -15.74
CA ALA A 34 1.05 -6.71 -16.22
C ALA A 34 2.44 -6.95 -15.62
N ILE A 35 2.56 -7.98 -14.79
CA ILE A 35 3.79 -8.29 -14.06
C ILE A 35 4.00 -9.81 -14.12
N ASP A 36 5.19 -10.24 -14.53
CA ASP A 36 5.54 -11.66 -14.69
C ASP A 36 5.98 -12.32 -13.37
N ASP A 37 6.43 -11.52 -12.40
CA ASP A 37 6.93 -11.95 -11.09
C ASP A 37 6.38 -11.04 -9.98
N VAL A 38 5.93 -11.62 -8.87
CA VAL A 38 5.42 -10.86 -7.72
C VAL A 38 6.54 -10.30 -6.83
N ALA A 39 7.80 -10.73 -6.99
CA ALA A 39 8.90 -10.28 -6.14
C ALA A 39 9.10 -8.74 -6.13
N PRO A 40 8.97 -7.99 -7.26
CA PRO A 40 9.03 -6.53 -7.23
C PRO A 40 7.89 -5.90 -6.43
N ILE A 41 6.70 -6.51 -6.44
CA ILE A 41 5.53 -6.07 -5.68
C ILE A 41 5.79 -6.25 -4.18
N ASP A 42 6.37 -7.39 -3.80
CA ASP A 42 6.73 -7.67 -2.41
C ASP A 42 7.72 -6.67 -1.87
N LYS A 43 8.78 -6.42 -2.65
CA LYS A 43 9.80 -5.44 -2.32
C LYS A 43 9.20 -4.04 -2.20
N ALA A 44 8.29 -3.66 -3.11
CA ALA A 44 7.57 -2.38 -3.04
C ALA A 44 6.74 -2.29 -1.74
N PHE A 45 6.00 -3.34 -1.39
CA PHE A 45 5.21 -3.38 -0.17
C PHE A 45 6.08 -3.25 1.08
N GLU A 46 7.20 -3.98 1.16
CA GLU A 46 8.12 -3.91 2.30
C GLU A 46 8.64 -2.49 2.57
N THR A 47 8.83 -1.68 1.53
CA THR A 47 9.27 -0.28 1.69
C THR A 47 8.20 0.63 2.30
N LEU A 48 6.92 0.24 2.21
CA LEU A 48 5.80 1.00 2.80
C LEU A 48 5.69 0.76 4.30
N LEU A 49 6.18 -0.37 4.81
CA LEU A 49 6.00 -0.80 6.19
C LEU A 49 7.12 -0.29 7.10
N ASN A 50 6.77 0.18 8.28
CA ASN A 50 7.69 0.26 9.41
C ASN A 50 7.63 -1.02 10.26
N ASP A 51 8.39 -1.08 11.35
CA ASP A 51 8.44 -2.28 12.20
C ASP A 51 7.11 -2.63 12.87
N ASP A 52 6.29 -1.63 13.20
CA ASP A 52 4.97 -1.88 13.81
C ASP A 52 3.96 -2.35 12.76
N ASP A 53 3.99 -1.79 11.56
CA ASP A 53 3.19 -2.24 10.41
C ASP A 53 3.50 -3.72 10.12
N LYS A 54 4.79 -4.10 10.12
CA LYS A 54 5.24 -5.48 9.91
C LYS A 54 4.71 -6.43 10.99
N LYS A 55 4.77 -6.04 12.27
CA LYS A 55 4.23 -6.85 13.37
C LYS A 55 2.72 -7.07 13.27
N ARG A 56 2.00 -6.09 12.73
CA ARG A 56 0.55 -6.16 12.51
C ARG A 56 0.16 -6.93 11.26
N GLY A 57 1.12 -7.23 10.38
CA GLY A 57 0.89 -7.94 9.12
C GLY A 57 0.59 -7.03 7.93
N GLY A 58 0.62 -5.71 8.08
CA GLY A 58 0.31 -4.79 6.99
C GLY A 58 -0.03 -3.35 7.43
N LEU A 59 -0.67 -2.62 6.52
CA LEU A 59 -1.04 -1.21 6.74
C LEU A 59 -2.42 -1.09 7.37
N SER A 60 -2.51 -0.46 8.53
CA SER A 60 -3.80 0.00 9.06
C SER A 60 -4.34 1.18 8.24
N LEU A 61 -5.63 1.49 8.40
CA LEU A 61 -6.25 2.64 7.75
C LEU A 61 -5.51 3.97 8.03
N ASP A 62 -5.06 4.19 9.27
CA ASP A 62 -4.35 5.42 9.62
C ASP A 62 -2.98 5.52 8.95
N ARG A 63 -2.26 4.39 8.89
CA ARG A 63 -0.97 4.31 8.19
C ARG A 63 -1.13 4.44 6.68
N TYR A 64 -2.18 3.85 6.13
CA TYR A 64 -2.53 4.03 4.72
C TYR A 64 -2.82 5.50 4.39
N LYS A 65 -3.58 6.21 5.24
CA LYS A 65 -3.84 7.66 5.09
C LYS A 65 -2.54 8.48 5.11
N GLU A 66 -1.61 8.15 6.01
CA GLU A 66 -0.31 8.81 6.08
C GLU A 66 0.50 8.59 4.79
N ARG A 67 0.60 7.33 4.33
CA ARG A 67 1.30 6.99 3.08
C ARG A 67 0.67 7.67 1.88
N TYR A 68 -0.66 7.74 1.82
CA TYR A 68 -1.38 8.44 0.76
C TYR A 68 -1.05 9.94 0.74
N GLY A 69 -1.03 10.58 1.90
CA GLY A 69 -0.63 11.99 2.02
C GLY A 69 0.80 12.22 1.52
N GLN A 70 1.72 11.33 1.86
CA GLN A 70 3.10 11.37 1.38
C GLN A 70 3.21 11.12 -0.13
N PHE A 71 2.44 10.19 -0.69
CA PHE A 71 2.41 9.94 -2.14
C PHE A 71 1.99 11.19 -2.93
N LEU A 72 1.01 11.95 -2.44
CA LEU A 72 0.53 13.15 -3.15
C LEU A 72 1.41 14.39 -2.94
N GLY A 73 2.04 14.51 -1.77
CA GLY A 73 2.64 15.77 -1.33
C GLY A 73 4.16 15.77 -1.20
N ASN A 74 4.81 14.60 -1.23
CA ASN A 74 6.25 14.52 -1.05
C ASN A 74 6.97 14.72 -2.39
N THR A 75 7.90 15.68 -2.43
CA THR A 75 8.69 16.02 -3.62
C THR A 75 10.04 15.32 -3.65
N ALA A 76 10.36 14.47 -2.67
CA ALA A 76 11.60 13.71 -2.65
C ALA A 76 11.50 12.51 -3.60
N ASP A 77 12.44 12.42 -4.54
CA ASP A 77 12.46 11.40 -5.61
C ASP A 77 12.58 9.95 -5.11
N ASN A 78 12.94 9.74 -3.83
CA ASN A 78 13.22 8.42 -3.26
C ASN A 78 12.33 8.05 -2.07
N HIS A 79 11.22 8.77 -1.86
CA HIS A 79 10.35 8.48 -0.72
C HIS A 79 9.51 7.22 -0.96
N SER A 80 9.51 6.26 -0.01
CA SER A 80 8.87 4.94 -0.21
C SER A 80 7.36 4.99 -0.47
N ALA A 81 6.70 6.11 -0.15
CA ALA A 81 5.29 6.30 -0.46
C ALA A 81 4.97 6.20 -1.96
N VAL A 82 5.92 6.43 -2.88
CA VAL A 82 5.73 6.23 -4.32
C VAL A 82 5.23 4.82 -4.67
N ASN A 83 5.54 3.84 -3.83
CA ASN A 83 5.15 2.45 -4.01
C ASN A 83 3.71 2.15 -3.57
N LEU A 84 2.91 3.13 -3.13
CA LEU A 84 1.58 2.88 -2.58
C LEU A 84 0.62 2.19 -3.57
N PHE A 85 0.82 2.39 -4.87
CA PHE A 85 -0.02 1.82 -5.93
C PHE A 85 0.68 0.76 -6.80
N GLY A 86 1.81 0.25 -6.32
CA GLY A 86 2.64 -0.74 -7.01
C GLY A 86 4.08 -0.26 -7.18
N PRO A 87 4.97 -1.14 -7.65
CA PRO A 87 6.34 -0.77 -8.02
C PRO A 87 6.34 0.22 -9.20
N LEU A 88 7.34 1.11 -9.21
CA LEU A 88 7.68 1.98 -10.35
C LEU A 88 8.42 1.22 -11.45
#